data_AF-A0A9X1T802-F1
#
_entry.id   AF-A0A9X1T802-F1
#
_cell.length_a   1.000
_cell.length_b   1.000
_cell.length_c   1.000
_cell.angle_alpha   90.00
_cell.angle_beta   90.00
_cell.angle_gamma   90.00
#
_symmetry.space_group_name_H-M   'P 1'
#
loop_
_entity.id
_entity.type
_entity.pdbx_description
1 polymer ?
#
loop_
_entity_poly.entity_id
_entity_poly.type
_entity_poly.pdbx_seq_one_letter_code
_entity_poly.pdbx_strand_id
1 'polypeptide(L)'
;MEKQKKSRSTARKQAGGGNVWGVRGVSPETRVAVGKAARRAGVSIGEFCDRALRDAATETLKDQPPAPRLEDTLAQIAEKMAAQAEAQQERDRQLSARLDAMEARTAAQAEKGNKTPAEILKALSGFFRPKAPAPESDKAA
;
A
#
# COMPACT_ATOMS: atom_id res chain seq x y z
N MET A 1 29.22 -38.59 -27.94
CA MET A 1 27.78 -38.28 -27.70
C MET A 1 27.26 -39.48 -26.92
N GLU A 2 26.60 -39.42 -25.76
CA GLU A 2 25.40 -38.65 -25.49
C GLU A 2 25.01 -38.74 -23.99
N LYS A 3 24.90 -37.55 -23.38
CA LYS A 3 23.96 -37.09 -22.33
C LYS A 3 23.81 -37.87 -21.00
N GLN A 4 24.51 -37.34 -19.99
CA GLN A 4 24.05 -37.34 -18.59
C GLN A 4 22.67 -36.65 -18.48
N LYS A 5 21.63 -37.40 -18.06
CA LYS A 5 20.35 -36.82 -17.64
C LYS A 5 20.47 -36.31 -16.20
N LYS A 6 20.60 -34.99 -16.07
CA LYS A 6 20.57 -34.25 -14.81
C LYS A 6 19.12 -34.11 -14.33
N SER A 7 18.71 -34.92 -13.36
CA SER A 7 17.44 -34.72 -12.65
C SER A 7 17.60 -33.53 -11.69
N ARG A 8 17.14 -32.35 -12.13
CA ARG A 8 16.88 -31.22 -11.24
C ARG A 8 15.60 -31.52 -10.45
N SER A 9 15.73 -32.11 -9.25
CA SER A 9 14.66 -32.07 -8.26
C SER A 9 14.69 -30.69 -7.59
N THR A 10 13.86 -29.76 -8.06
CA THR A 10 13.49 -28.59 -7.26
C THR A 10 12.70 -29.08 -6.05
N ALA A 11 13.40 -29.20 -4.92
CA ALA A 11 12.79 -29.47 -3.62
C ALA A 11 11.81 -28.34 -3.30
N ARG A 12 10.52 -28.60 -3.51
CA ARG A 12 9.45 -27.73 -3.01
C ARG A 12 9.51 -27.80 -1.49
N LYS A 13 9.75 -26.65 -0.84
CA LYS A 13 9.72 -26.49 0.63
C LYS A 13 8.51 -27.26 1.18
N GLN A 14 8.76 -28.35 1.89
CA GLN A 14 7.73 -29.07 2.63
C GLN A 14 7.33 -28.14 3.78
N ALA A 15 6.21 -27.46 3.62
CA ALA A 15 5.62 -26.68 4.70
C ALA A 15 5.07 -27.66 5.74
N GLY A 16 5.74 -27.72 6.90
CA GLY A 16 5.18 -28.20 8.16
C GLY A 16 5.20 -29.70 8.38
N GLY A 17 6.04 -30.15 9.32
CA GLY A 17 5.99 -31.49 9.92
C GLY A 17 4.76 -31.67 10.81
N GLY A 18 3.57 -31.60 10.23
CA GLY A 18 2.31 -31.95 10.88
C GLY A 18 2.05 -33.46 10.79
N ASN A 19 1.25 -33.98 11.73
CA ASN A 19 0.79 -35.37 11.68
C ASN A 19 -0.05 -35.57 10.41
N VAL A 20 0.42 -36.43 9.50
CA VAL A 20 -0.27 -36.70 8.23
C VAL A 20 -1.46 -37.62 8.51
N TRP A 21 -2.67 -37.08 8.38
CA TRP A 21 -3.91 -37.83 8.50
C TRP A 21 -4.58 -38.00 7.14
N GLY A 22 -5.19 -39.17 6.92
CA GLY A 22 -5.90 -39.50 5.68
C GLY A 22 -7.40 -39.53 5.89
N VAL A 23 -8.16 -38.92 4.97
CA VAL A 23 -9.64 -38.93 5.00
C VAL A 23 -10.17 -40.11 4.19
N ARG A 24 -10.89 -41.02 4.84
CA ARG A 24 -11.59 -42.14 4.18
C ARG A 24 -13.03 -41.74 3.84
N GLY A 25 -13.62 -42.41 2.85
CA GLY A 25 -15.03 -42.18 2.47
C GLY A 25 -15.29 -41.03 1.49
N VAL A 26 -14.28 -40.24 1.11
CA VAL A 26 -14.44 -39.18 0.09
C VAL A 26 -14.61 -39.81 -1.29
N SER A 27 -15.75 -39.55 -1.95
CA SER A 27 -16.03 -40.04 -3.30
C SER A 27 -15.02 -39.49 -4.33
N PRO A 28 -14.75 -40.22 -5.43
CA PRO A 28 -13.84 -39.76 -6.47
C PRO A 28 -14.27 -38.43 -7.09
N GLU A 29 -15.58 -38.25 -7.29
CA GLU A 29 -16.17 -37.03 -7.85
C GLU A 29 -15.86 -35.80 -6.98
N THR A 30 -16.04 -35.94 -5.66
CA THR A 30 -15.74 -34.87 -4.70
C THR A 30 -14.26 -34.51 -4.71
N ARG A 31 -13.35 -35.50 -4.82
CA ARG A 31 -11.91 -35.21 -4.91
C ARG A 31 -11.57 -34.38 -6.15
N VAL A 32 -12.19 -34.69 -7.28
CA VAL A 32 -12.01 -33.93 -8.53
C VAL A 32 -12.60 -32.52 -8.40
N ALA A 33 -13.79 -32.40 -7.83
CA ALA A 33 -14.45 -31.11 -7.59
C ALA A 33 -13.61 -30.20 -6.69
N VAL A 34 -13.09 -30.73 -5.58
CA VAL A 34 -12.18 -30.04 -4.67
C VAL A 34 -10.91 -29.59 -5.39
N GLY A 35 -10.33 -30.46 -6.22
CA GLY A 35 -9.16 -30.10 -7.03
C GLY A 35 -9.43 -28.94 -7.98
N LYS A 36 -10.60 -28.91 -8.63
CA LYS A 36 -11.03 -27.80 -9.49
C LYS A 36 -11.27 -26.51 -8.68
N ALA A 37 -11.91 -26.62 -7.53
CA ALA A 37 -12.19 -25.48 -6.65
C ALA A 37 -10.90 -24.85 -6.10
N ALA A 38 -9.94 -25.67 -5.64
CA ALA A 38 -8.64 -25.20 -5.17
C ALA A 38 -7.87 -24.47 -6.27
N ARG A 39 -7.85 -25.03 -7.49
CA ARG A 39 -7.23 -24.37 -8.66
C ARG A 39 -7.90 -23.04 -8.99
N ARG A 40 -9.24 -22.97 -8.95
CA ARG A 40 -9.99 -21.74 -9.19
C ARG A 40 -9.70 -20.66 -8.14
N ALA A 41 -9.48 -21.08 -6.90
CA ALA A 41 -9.11 -20.20 -5.80
C ALA A 41 -7.61 -19.85 -5.76
N GLY A 42 -6.79 -20.38 -6.67
CA GLY A 42 -5.36 -20.09 -6.73
C GLY A 42 -4.53 -20.66 -5.58
N VAL A 43 -5.07 -21.62 -4.82
CA VAL A 43 -4.44 -22.18 -3.61
C VAL A 43 -4.12 -23.66 -3.74
N SER A 44 -3.36 -24.21 -2.79
CA SER A 44 -3.14 -25.65 -2.71
C SER A 44 -4.40 -26.40 -2.26
N ILE A 45 -4.51 -27.68 -2.62
CA ILE A 45 -5.64 -28.53 -2.18
C ILE A 45 -5.68 -28.61 -0.65
N GLY A 46 -4.53 -28.72 0.01
CA GLY A 46 -4.46 -28.76 1.47
C GLY A 46 -4.99 -27.49 2.12
N GLU A 47 -4.58 -26.32 1.62
CA GLU A 47 -5.05 -25.02 2.12
C GLU A 47 -6.53 -24.75 1.81
N PHE A 48 -7.02 -25.23 0.66
CA PHE A 48 -8.45 -25.20 0.36
C PHE A 48 -9.25 -26.04 1.35
N CYS A 49 -8.79 -27.27 1.62
CA CYS A 49 -9.44 -28.16 2.58
C CYS A 49 -9.35 -27.62 4.02
N ASP A 50 -8.21 -27.04 4.42
CA ASP A 50 -8.03 -26.46 5.76
C ASP A 50 -9.05 -25.34 6.02
N ARG A 51 -9.20 -24.41 5.07
CA ARG A 51 -10.21 -23.34 5.17
C ARG A 51 -11.62 -23.89 5.23
N ALA A 52 -12.00 -24.76 4.30
CA ALA A 52 -13.35 -25.31 4.26
C ALA A 52 -13.70 -26.11 5.52
N LEU A 53 -12.76 -26.90 6.04
CA LEU A 53 -12.94 -27.66 7.27
C LEU A 53 -12.98 -26.76 8.50
N ARG A 54 -12.16 -25.69 8.55
CA ARG A 54 -12.20 -24.71 9.63
C ARG A 54 -13.52 -23.96 9.66
N ASP A 55 -14.01 -23.51 8.51
CA ASP A 55 -15.28 -22.80 8.39
C ASP A 55 -16.44 -23.72 8.84
N ALA A 56 -16.49 -24.95 8.31
CA ALA A 56 -17.50 -25.94 8.70
C ALA A 56 -17.42 -26.32 10.18
N ALA A 57 -16.22 -26.47 10.74
CA ALA A 57 -16.03 -26.76 12.15
C ALA A 57 -16.44 -25.58 13.04
N THR A 58 -16.17 -24.34 12.64
CA THR A 58 -16.56 -23.12 13.38
C THR A 58 -18.07 -22.90 13.33
N GLU A 59 -18.72 -23.24 12.21
CA GLU A 59 -20.18 -23.18 12.10
C GLU A 59 -20.87 -24.26 12.95
N THR A 60 -20.28 -25.45 13.02
CA THR A 60 -20.85 -26.60 13.75
C THR A 60 -20.56 -26.51 15.25
N LEU A 61 -19.35 -26.12 15.64
CA LEU A 61 -19.01 -25.81 17.03
C LEU A 61 -19.44 -24.37 17.34
N LYS A 62 -20.66 -24.22 17.88
CA LYS A 62 -21.11 -22.95 18.48
C LYS A 62 -20.17 -22.42 19.57
N ASP A 63 -19.32 -23.30 20.12
CA ASP A 63 -18.28 -22.99 21.08
C ASP A 63 -16.91 -22.95 20.40
N GLN A 64 -16.35 -21.74 20.37
CA GLN A 64 -15.02 -21.30 19.94
C GLN A 64 -14.08 -22.37 19.34
N PRO A 65 -13.68 -22.26 18.05
CA PRO A 65 -12.67 -23.14 17.48
C PRO A 65 -11.34 -23.02 18.25
N PRO A 66 -10.52 -24.09 18.30
CA PRO A 66 -9.21 -24.02 18.93
C PRO A 66 -8.41 -22.87 18.31
N ALA A 67 -7.98 -21.94 19.16
CA ALA A 67 -7.30 -20.73 18.73
C ALA A 67 -6.11 -21.10 17.83
N PRO A 68 -5.87 -20.33 16.75
CA PRO A 68 -4.63 -20.49 15.98
C PRO A 68 -3.46 -20.47 16.96
N ARG A 69 -2.44 -21.29 16.69
CA ARG A 69 -1.23 -21.32 17.52
C ARG A 69 -0.73 -19.89 17.68
N LEU A 70 -0.53 -19.49 18.93
CA LEU A 70 -0.16 -18.10 19.25
C LEU A 70 1.13 -17.72 18.51
N GLU A 71 2.02 -18.68 18.34
CA GLU A 71 3.28 -18.57 17.62
C GLU A 71 3.08 -18.17 16.15
N ASP A 72 2.13 -18.80 15.45
CA ASP A 72 1.85 -18.51 14.04
C ASP A 72 1.20 -17.13 13.88
N THR A 73 0.40 -16.71 14.87
CA THR A 73 -0.25 -15.40 14.89
C THR A 73 0.78 -14.29 15.17
N LEU A 74 1.66 -14.51 16.15
CA LEU A 74 2.75 -13.60 16.48
C LEU A 74 3.74 -13.44 15.32
N ALA A 75 4.07 -14.52 14.60
CA ALA A 75 4.92 -14.46 13.42
C ALA A 75 4.32 -13.58 12.31
N GLN A 76 3.01 -13.72 12.04
CA GLN A 76 2.31 -12.88 11.05
C GLN A 76 2.24 -11.42 11.46
N ILE A 77 2.04 -11.14 12.77
CA ILE A 77 2.02 -9.76 13.29
C ILE A 77 3.42 -9.14 13.16
N ALA A 78 4.47 -9.88 13.53
CA ALA A 78 5.84 -9.41 13.41
C ALA A 78 6.22 -9.09 11.95
N GLU A 79 5.84 -9.94 11.00
CA GLU A 79 6.07 -9.71 9.57
C GLU A 79 5.35 -8.45 9.08
N LYS A 80 4.07 -8.28 9.46
CA LYS A 80 3.30 -7.07 9.11
C LYS A 80 3.89 -5.81 9.72
N MET A 81 4.33 -5.84 10.98
CA MET A 81 4.95 -4.69 11.63
C MET A 81 6.29 -4.32 10.99
N ALA A 82 7.11 -5.31 10.60
CA ALA A 82 8.36 -5.04 9.88
C ALA A 82 8.10 -4.35 8.54
N ALA A 83 7.16 -4.86 7.74
CA ALA A 83 6.78 -4.25 6.48
C ALA A 83 6.21 -2.82 6.65
N GLN A 84 5.42 -2.60 7.70
CA GLN A 84 4.89 -1.27 8.02
C GLN A 84 5.99 -0.30 8.46
N ALA A 85 6.96 -0.75 9.25
CA ALA A 85 8.09 0.07 9.68
C ALA A 85 8.95 0.53 8.50
N GLU A 86 9.26 -0.37 7.57
CA GLU A 86 9.99 -0.02 6.33
C GLU A 86 9.22 0.99 5.47
N ALA A 87 7.92 0.75 5.27
CA ALA A 87 7.06 1.67 4.53
C ALA A 87 6.88 3.03 5.21
N GLN A 88 6.97 3.07 6.55
CA GLN A 88 6.92 4.31 7.32
C GLN A 88 8.23 5.09 7.18
N GLN A 89 9.38 4.42 7.31
CA GLN A 89 10.69 5.04 7.10
C GLN A 89 10.85 5.64 5.71
N GLU A 90 10.35 4.97 4.68
CA GLU A 90 10.40 5.50 3.32
C GLU A 90 9.52 6.73 3.15
N ARG A 91 8.32 6.73 3.75
CA ARG A 91 7.45 7.92 3.77
C ARG A 91 8.10 9.09 4.51
N ASP A 92 8.73 8.82 5.65
CA ASP A 92 9.41 9.86 6.44
C ASP A 92 10.62 10.43 5.67
N ARG A 93 11.38 9.59 4.96
CA ARG A 93 12.47 10.03 4.07
C ARG A 93 11.94 10.92 2.93
N GLN A 94 10.83 10.54 2.31
CA GLN A 94 10.21 11.33 1.25
C GLN A 94 9.70 12.68 1.75
N LEU A 95 9.15 12.72 2.98
CA LEU A 95 8.74 13.98 3.60
C LEU A 95 9.94 14.88 3.92
N SER A 96 11.01 14.33 4.49
CA SER A 96 12.24 15.08 4.75
C SER A 96 12.81 15.68 3.46
N ALA A 97 12.96 14.89 2.40
CA ALA A 97 13.48 15.38 1.12
C ALA A 97 12.59 16.46 0.50
N ARG A 98 11.26 16.38 0.69
CA ARG A 98 10.33 17.41 0.24
C ARG A 98 10.45 18.70 1.05
N LEU A 99 10.66 18.61 2.36
CA LEU A 99 10.90 19.77 3.21
C LEU A 99 12.21 20.46 2.80
N ASP A 100 13.30 19.71 2.64
CA ASP A 100 14.59 20.24 2.18
C ASP A 100 14.46 20.94 0.82
N ALA A 101 13.71 20.36 -0.12
CA ALA A 101 13.45 20.95 -1.42
C ALA A 101 12.58 22.22 -1.35
N MET A 102 11.59 22.26 -0.44
CA MET A 102 10.79 23.47 -0.20
C MET A 102 11.65 24.57 0.45
N GLU A 103 12.48 24.24 1.43
CA GLU A 103 13.38 25.18 2.08
C GLU A 103 14.38 25.77 1.08
N ALA A 104 15.02 24.93 0.26
CA ALA A 104 15.90 25.39 -0.82
C ALA A 104 15.16 26.29 -1.83
N ARG A 105 13.90 25.98 -2.15
CA ARG A 105 13.06 26.81 -3.02
C ARG A 105 12.71 28.15 -2.39
N THR A 106 12.43 28.19 -1.09
CA THR A 106 12.17 29.45 -0.37
C THR A 106 13.42 30.32 -0.28
N ALA A 107 14.60 29.73 -0.04
CA ALA A 107 15.88 30.44 -0.04
C ALA A 107 16.19 31.03 -1.43
N ALA A 108 16.01 30.25 -2.51
CA ALA A 108 16.22 30.73 -3.87
C ALA A 108 15.20 31.81 -4.30
N GLN A 109 13.97 31.80 -3.76
CA GLN A 109 12.99 32.86 -3.97
C GLN A 109 13.32 34.14 -3.19
N ALA A 110 13.94 34.01 -2.01
CA ALA A 110 14.43 35.16 -1.24
C ALA A 110 15.61 35.86 -1.94
N GLU A 111 16.53 35.09 -2.53
CA GLU A 111 17.66 35.66 -3.29
C GLU A 111 17.26 36.28 -4.62
N LYS A 112 16.21 35.77 -5.29
CA LYS A 112 15.73 36.29 -6.58
C LYS A 112 14.90 37.59 -6.48
N GLY A 113 14.87 38.26 -5.32
CA GLY A 113 14.27 39.59 -5.20
C GLY A 113 12.83 39.62 -5.69
N ASN A 114 11.99 38.69 -5.22
CA ASN A 114 10.59 38.72 -5.56
C ASN A 114 9.95 39.93 -4.88
N LYS A 115 9.19 40.73 -5.64
CA LYS A 115 8.59 41.99 -5.16
C LYS A 115 7.88 41.72 -3.85
N THR A 116 8.25 42.48 -2.81
CA THR A 116 7.60 42.33 -1.51
C THR A 116 6.09 42.54 -1.67
N PRO A 117 5.23 41.96 -0.82
CA PRO A 117 3.78 42.20 -0.88
C PRO A 117 3.44 43.71 -0.91
N ALA A 118 4.26 44.54 -0.27
CA ALA A 118 4.16 45.99 -0.30
C ALA A 118 4.48 46.60 -1.69
N GLU A 119 5.46 46.06 -2.42
CA GLU A 119 5.80 46.50 -3.79
C GLU A 119 4.76 46.05 -4.82
N ILE A 120 4.15 44.88 -4.63
CA ILE A 120 3.03 44.41 -5.47
C ILE A 120 1.82 45.34 -5.27
N LEU A 121 1.51 45.70 -4.02
CA LEU A 121 0.45 46.66 -3.69
C LEU A 121 0.76 48.07 -4.21
N LYS A 122 2.02 48.53 -4.16
CA LYS A 122 2.45 49.81 -4.74
C LYS A 122 2.38 49.84 -6.28
N ALA A 123 2.66 48.71 -6.93
CA ALA A 123 2.50 48.59 -8.38
C ALA A 123 1.02 48.59 -8.81
N LEU A 124 0.15 47.99 -8.01
CA LEU A 124 -1.31 47.98 -8.25
C LEU A 124 -1.96 49.34 -7.96
N SER A 125 -1.48 50.09 -6.96
CA SER A 125 -2.00 51.44 -6.67
C SER A 125 -1.63 52.48 -7.73
N GLY A 126 -0.55 52.26 -8.48
CA GLY A 126 -0.20 53.07 -9.65
C GLY A 126 -1.11 52.85 -10.86
N PHE A 127 -1.79 51.70 -10.94
CA PHE A 127 -2.69 51.33 -12.04
C PHE A 127 -4.08 51.99 -11.91
N PHE A 128 -4.50 52.32 -10.69
CA PHE A 128 -5.78 52.99 -10.39
C PHE A 128 -5.60 54.50 -10.13
N ARG A 129 -4.85 55.22 -10.96
CA ARG A 129 -4.82 56.69 -10.89
C ARG A 129 -6.04 57.25 -11.64
N PRO A 130 -7.07 57.80 -10.97
CA PRO A 130 -8.17 58.46 -11.68
C PRO A 130 -7.63 59.69 -12.43
N LYS A 131 -8.01 59.80 -13.70
CA LYS A 131 -7.69 60.93 -14.57
C LYS A 131 -8.28 62.20 -13.96
N ALA A 132 -7.42 63.15 -13.56
CA ALA A 132 -7.87 64.43 -13.01
C ALA A 132 -8.71 65.19 -14.05
N PRO A 133 -9.82 65.84 -13.64
CA PRO A 133 -10.61 66.67 -14.56
C PRO A 133 -9.84 67.93 -14.96
N ALA A 134 -9.99 68.34 -16.22
CA ALA A 134 -9.30 69.47 -16.84
C ALA A 134 -9.69 70.82 -16.19
N PRO A 135 -8.80 71.84 -16.21
CA PRO A 135 -9.12 73.15 -15.66
C PRO A 135 -10.11 73.90 -16.55
N GLU A 136 -11.28 74.24 -16.00
CA GLU A 136 -12.20 75.22 -16.59
C GLU A 136 -11.53 76.59 -16.63
N SER A 137 -11.12 77.01 -17.81
CA SER A 137 -10.80 78.41 -18.10
C SER A 137 -12.08 79.14 -18.50
N ASP A 138 -12.46 80.13 -17.70
CA ASP A 138 -13.15 81.38 -18.05
C ASP A 138 -13.74 81.49 -19.47
N LYS A 139 -15.04 81.80 -19.55
CA LYS A 139 -15.47 83.16 -19.92
C LYS A 139 -16.96 83.42 -19.74
N ALA A 140 -17.20 84.58 -19.15
CA ALA A 140 -18.45 85.29 -18.98
C ALA A 140 -19.13 85.71 -20.30
N ALA A 141 -20.40 86.10 -20.12
CA ALA A 141 -21.32 86.89 -20.95
C ALA A 141 -22.25 86.10 -21.89
#